data_AF-A0A543FY74-F1
#
_entry.id   AF-A0A543FY74-F1
#
_cell.length_a   1.000
_cell.length_b   1.000
_cell.length_c   1.000
_cell.angle_alpha   90.00
_cell.angle_beta   90.00
_cell.angle_gamma   90.00
#
_symmetry.space_group_name_H-M   'P 1'
#
loop_
_entity.id
_entity.type
_entity.pdbx_description
1 polymer ?
#
loop_
_entity_poly.entity_id
_entity_poly.type
_entity_poly.pdbx_seq_one_letter_code
_entity_poly.pdbx_strand_id
1 'polypeptide(L)'
;MSLTNVWVQTGSDGLVRADQVVGIEAHSTAGLRDTQSHWLLDVVLATSVGSGYREAWNVTALHRTLAQTTAAPEGASVALARLLAQLDTVSAAGVVTTEKVGTRQNDGFSTSAGSIRFRFVPFEAPVRDDRTDAEYL
;
A
#
# COMPACT_ATOMS: atom_id res chain seq x y z
N MET A 1 -9.67 -13.08 8.11
CA MET A 1 -8.80 -12.42 7.11
C MET A 1 -8.35 -11.10 7.69
N SER A 2 -7.17 -11.05 8.29
CA SER A 2 -6.83 -9.95 9.18
C SER A 2 -6.36 -8.68 8.44
N LEU A 3 -5.87 -8.84 7.20
CA LEU A 3 -5.52 -7.72 6.31
C LEU A 3 -6.70 -6.81 5.91
N THR A 4 -7.94 -7.16 6.25
CA THR A 4 -9.13 -6.31 6.03
C THR A 4 -9.03 -4.96 6.75
N ASN A 5 -8.29 -4.91 7.86
CA ASN A 5 -8.09 -3.69 8.65
C ASN A 5 -6.76 -2.98 8.35
N VAL A 6 -6.02 -3.46 7.35
CA VAL A 6 -4.76 -2.86 6.90
C VAL A 6 -5.01 -2.14 5.58
N TRP A 7 -4.59 -0.88 5.53
CA TRP A 7 -4.70 -0.04 4.35
C TRP A 7 -3.32 0.30 3.83
N VAL A 8 -3.15 0.40 2.51
CA VAL A 8 -1.92 0.82 1.85
C VAL A 8 -2.17 2.19 1.22
N GLN A 9 -1.36 3.18 1.59
CA GLN A 9 -1.42 4.52 1.02
C GLN A 9 -0.75 4.53 -0.36
N THR A 10 -1.50 5.02 -1.34
CA THR A 10 -1.04 5.24 -2.72
C THR A 10 -0.34 6.60 -2.83
N GLY A 11 0.50 6.77 -3.86
CA GLY A 11 1.22 8.02 -4.10
C GLY A 11 0.32 9.21 -4.48
N SER A 12 -0.94 8.97 -4.81
CA SER A 12 -1.96 9.99 -5.10
C SER A 12 -2.91 10.25 -3.93
N ASP A 13 -2.46 10.03 -2.69
CA ASP A 13 -3.22 10.20 -1.44
C ASP A 13 -4.48 9.33 -1.29
N GLY A 14 -4.64 8.30 -2.14
CA GLY A 14 -5.70 7.30 -1.99
C GLY A 14 -5.31 6.17 -1.03
N LEU A 15 -6.30 5.49 -0.46
CA LEU A 15 -6.12 4.28 0.35
C LEU A 15 -6.66 3.05 -0.37
N VAL A 16 -5.89 1.97 -0.30
CA VAL A 16 -6.24 0.65 -0.85
C VAL A 16 -6.29 -0.36 0.29
N ARG A 17 -7.29 -1.23 0.32
CA ARG A 17 -7.33 -2.33 1.30
C ARG A 17 -6.29 -3.39 0.97
N ALA A 18 -5.49 -3.79 1.96
CA ALA A 18 -4.43 -4.77 1.76
C ALA A 18 -4.96 -6.16 1.34
N ASP A 19 -6.16 -6.55 1.79
CA ASP A 19 -6.78 -7.82 1.39
C ASP A 19 -7.25 -7.84 -0.08
N GLN A 20 -7.34 -6.68 -0.74
CA GLN A 20 -7.72 -6.59 -2.15
C GLN A 20 -6.52 -6.64 -3.10
N VAL A 21 -5.29 -6.61 -2.56
CA VAL A 21 -4.06 -6.66 -3.33
C VAL A 21 -3.79 -8.11 -3.76
N VAL A 22 -3.75 -8.34 -5.07
CA VAL A 22 -3.45 -9.65 -5.69
C VAL A 22 -2.05 -9.73 -6.27
N GLY A 23 -1.36 -8.59 -6.41
CA GLY A 23 -0.01 -8.52 -6.95
C GLY A 23 0.70 -7.22 -6.55
N ILE A 24 2.04 -7.24 -6.57
CA ILE A 24 2.89 -6.08 -6.35
C ILE A 24 3.93 -6.07 -7.46
N GLU A 25 3.91 -5.05 -8.30
CA GLU A 25 4.70 -5.00 -9.53
C GLU A 25 5.58 -3.75 -9.56
N ALA A 26 6.78 -3.90 -10.12
CA ALA A 26 7.68 -2.80 -10.39
C ALA A 26 7.97 -2.76 -11.89
N HIS A 27 7.69 -1.64 -12.55
CA HIS A 27 7.91 -1.49 -13.98
C HIS A 27 8.45 -0.11 -14.34
N SER A 28 9.24 -0.03 -15.40
CA SER A 28 9.70 1.24 -15.95
C SER A 28 8.60 1.86 -16.81
N THR A 29 8.34 3.14 -16.61
CA THR A 29 7.65 3.96 -17.62
C THR A 29 8.52 4.01 -18.86
N ALA A 30 7.90 3.86 -20.03
CA ALA A 30 8.60 4.10 -21.29
C ALA A 30 8.88 5.61 -21.37
N GLY A 31 10.12 6.02 -21.13
CA GLY A 31 10.52 7.40 -21.31
C GLY A 31 10.20 7.85 -22.73
N LEU A 32 9.40 8.92 -22.88
CA LEU A 32 9.36 9.64 -24.15
C LEU A 32 10.72 10.33 -24.37
N ARG A 33 11.06 10.61 -25.63
CA ARG A 33 12.37 11.10 -26.10
C ARG A 33 13.04 12.19 -25.23
N ASP A 34 12.24 13.00 -24.52
CA ASP A 34 12.68 14.13 -23.70
C ASP A 34 12.30 14.02 -22.21
N THR A 35 11.73 12.90 -21.75
CA THR A 35 11.35 12.67 -20.35
C THR A 35 12.17 11.55 -19.74
N GLN A 36 12.76 11.81 -18.58
CA GLN A 36 13.53 10.81 -17.84
C GLN A 36 12.65 9.59 -17.53
N SER A 37 13.13 8.38 -17.84
CA SER A 37 12.41 7.16 -17.46
C SER A 37 12.33 7.07 -15.93
N HIS A 38 11.13 6.80 -15.44
CA HIS A 38 10.87 6.57 -14.03
C HIS A 38 10.40 5.14 -13.79
N TRP A 39 10.74 4.59 -12.65
CA TRP A 39 10.20 3.31 -12.19
C TRP A 39 8.97 3.55 -11.32
N LEU A 40 7.92 2.77 -11.57
CA LEU A 40 6.72 2.74 -10.75
C LEU A 40 6.73 1.46 -9.92
N LEU A 41 6.30 1.59 -8.67
CA LEU A 41 5.91 0.48 -7.82
C LEU A 41 4.40 0.54 -7.63
N ASP A 42 3.71 -0.49 -8.10
CA ASP A 42 2.25 -0.56 -8.10
C ASP A 42 1.75 -1.77 -7.31
N VAL A 43 0.55 -1.63 -6.76
CA VAL A 43 -0.27 -2.77 -6.32
C VAL A 43 -1.36 -3.05 -7.35
N VAL A 44 -1.57 -4.33 -7.61
CA VAL A 44 -2.61 -4.85 -8.51
C VAL A 44 -3.78 -5.29 -7.66
N LEU A 45 -4.99 -4.82 -7.98
CA LEU A 45 -6.20 -5.13 -7.23
C LEU A 45 -7.02 -6.23 -7.88
N ALA A 46 -7.71 -7.02 -7.05
CA ALA A 46 -8.67 -8.03 -7.51
C ALA A 46 -9.80 -7.44 -8.35
N THR A 47 -10.15 -6.17 -8.10
CA THR A 47 -11.13 -5.44 -8.90
C THR A 47 -10.52 -5.10 -10.25
N SER A 48 -11.20 -5.53 -11.31
CA SER A 48 -10.87 -5.09 -12.66
C SER A 48 -11.54 -3.75 -12.98
N VAL A 49 -10.88 -2.94 -13.79
CA VAL A 49 -11.49 -1.76 -14.41
C VAL A 49 -11.80 -2.08 -15.86
N GLY A 50 -12.91 -1.54 -16.36
CA GLY A 50 -13.27 -1.72 -17.75
C GLY A 50 -13.81 -0.46 -18.39
N SER A 51 -13.58 -0.34 -19.69
CA SER A 51 -14.19 0.69 -20.54
C SER A 51 -14.90 0.03 -21.70
N GLY A 52 -16.11 0.50 -21.98
CA GLY A 52 -16.93 0.00 -23.08
C GLY A 52 -16.88 0.93 -24.29
N TYR A 53 -16.76 0.34 -25.46
CA TYR A 53 -17.17 0.96 -26.73
C TYR A 53 -18.23 0.09 -27.39
N ARG A 54 -18.90 0.63 -28.41
CA ARG A 54 -20.14 0.10 -29.01
C ARG A 54 -20.13 -1.40 -29.37
N GLU A 55 -18.95 -1.99 -29.58
CA GLU A 55 -18.77 -3.39 -30.02
C GLU A 55 -17.88 -4.23 -29.09
N ALA A 56 -17.28 -3.66 -28.05
CA ALA A 56 -16.34 -4.38 -27.18
C ALA A 56 -16.22 -3.78 -25.77
N TRP A 57 -15.90 -4.64 -24.82
CA TRP A 57 -15.57 -4.27 -23.45
C TRP A 57 -14.11 -4.62 -23.17
N ASN A 58 -13.30 -3.62 -22.86
CA ASN A 58 -11.91 -3.84 -22.47
C ASN A 58 -11.84 -3.94 -20.95
N VAL A 59 -11.39 -5.08 -20.41
CA VAL A 59 -11.17 -5.30 -18.98
C VAL A 59 -9.68 -5.38 -18.72
N THR A 60 -9.18 -4.58 -17.79
CA THR A 60 -7.79 -4.64 -17.35
C THR A 60 -7.73 -4.72 -15.83
N ALA A 61 -6.63 -5.26 -15.32
CA ALA A 61 -6.34 -5.19 -13.90
C ALA A 61 -6.22 -3.72 -13.45
N LEU A 62 -6.67 -3.42 -12.24
CA LEU A 62 -6.53 -2.09 -11.67
C LEU A 62 -5.18 -1.98 -10.96
N HIS A 63 -4.29 -1.16 -11.52
CA HIS A 63 -3.01 -0.82 -10.93
C HIS A 63 -3.16 0.47 -10.10
N ARG A 64 -2.60 0.48 -8.90
CA ARG A 64 -2.49 1.67 -8.04
C ARG A 64 -1.05 1.92 -7.67
N THR A 65 -0.54 3.09 -8.04
CA THR A 65 0.85 3.45 -7.79
C THR A 65 1.09 3.82 -6.34
N LEU A 66 2.08 3.17 -5.73
CA LEU A 66 2.55 3.46 -4.37
C LEU A 66 3.67 4.48 -4.39
N ALA A 67 4.63 4.34 -5.31
CA ALA A 67 5.78 5.22 -5.41
C ALA A 67 6.35 5.27 -6.84
N GLN A 68 7.00 6.38 -7.15
CA GLN A 68 7.73 6.59 -8.39
C GLN A 68 9.18 6.96 -8.08
N THR A 69 10.14 6.18 -8.58
CA THR A 69 11.58 6.33 -8.32
C THR A 69 12.36 6.56 -9.61
N THR A 70 13.57 7.13 -9.49
CA THR A 70 14.47 7.33 -10.64
C THR A 70 15.29 6.09 -10.99
N ALA A 71 15.43 5.16 -10.04
CA ALA A 71 16.09 3.87 -10.21
C ALA A 71 15.12 2.72 -9.87
N ALA A 72 15.43 1.52 -10.33
CA ALA A 72 14.62 0.34 -10.04
C ALA A 72 14.48 0.12 -8.52
N PRO A 73 13.26 -0.06 -7.99
CA PRO A 73 13.03 -0.34 -6.57
C PRO A 73 13.28 -1.82 -6.26
N GLU A 74 14.54 -2.24 -6.38
CA GLU A 74 14.94 -3.64 -6.22
C GLU A 74 14.49 -4.22 -4.87
N GLY A 75 13.79 -5.35 -4.92
CA GLY A 75 13.29 -6.04 -3.73
C GLY A 75 12.10 -5.38 -3.04
N ALA A 76 11.61 -4.23 -3.51
CA ALA A 76 10.49 -3.52 -2.88
C ALA A 76 9.20 -4.34 -2.87
N SER A 77 8.88 -5.04 -3.95
CA SER A 77 7.70 -5.92 -4.01
C SER A 77 7.76 -7.03 -2.96
N VAL A 78 8.94 -7.65 -2.79
CA VAL A 78 9.16 -8.73 -1.81
C VAL A 78 9.12 -8.18 -0.39
N ALA A 79 9.70 -7.01 -0.14
CA ALA A 79 9.70 -6.37 1.17
C ALA A 79 8.26 -6.01 1.61
N LEU A 80 7.46 -5.44 0.70
CA LEU A 80 6.05 -5.14 0.98
C LEU A 80 5.24 -6.42 1.23
N ALA A 81 5.39 -7.45 0.40
CA ALA A 81 4.70 -8.74 0.60
C ALA A 81 5.03 -9.35 1.97
N ARG A 82 6.31 -9.31 2.38
CA ARG A 82 6.73 -9.79 3.70
C ARG A 82 6.15 -8.97 4.84
N LEU A 83 6.09 -7.64 4.71
CA LEU A 83 5.47 -6.78 5.71
C LEU A 83 3.98 -7.12 5.87
N LEU A 84 3.24 -7.24 4.77
CA LEU A 84 1.83 -7.61 4.81
C LEU A 84 1.62 -9.00 5.46
N ALA A 85 2.47 -9.98 5.17
CA ALA A 85 2.40 -11.28 5.82
C ALA A 85 2.63 -11.20 7.35
N GLN A 86 3.57 -10.35 7.79
CA GLN A 86 3.80 -10.11 9.22
C GLN A 86 2.60 -9.43 9.89
N LEU A 87 2.03 -8.42 9.24
CA LEU A 87 0.84 -7.72 9.73
C LEU A 87 -0.37 -8.66 9.81
N ASP A 88 -0.49 -9.60 8.87
CA ASP A 88 -1.56 -10.59 8.90
C ASP A 88 -1.42 -11.54 10.10
N THR A 89 -0.17 -11.91 10.43
CA THR A 89 0.12 -12.82 11.55
C THR A 89 -0.29 -12.22 12.90
N VAL A 90 -0.13 -10.91 13.08
CA VAL A 90 -0.47 -10.21 14.34
C VAL A 90 -1.88 -9.60 14.33
N SER A 91 -2.66 -9.83 13.26
CA SER A 91 -3.98 -9.23 13.06
C SER A 91 -3.98 -7.70 13.24
N ALA A 92 -2.99 -7.04 12.64
CA ALA A 92 -2.83 -5.59 12.77
C ALA A 92 -3.99 -4.81 12.14
N ALA A 93 -4.21 -3.60 12.65
CA ALA A 93 -5.13 -2.62 12.07
C ALA A 93 -4.41 -1.27 11.94
N GLY A 94 -4.36 -0.71 10.73
CA GLY A 94 -3.63 0.53 10.49
C GLY A 94 -3.35 0.81 9.01
N VAL A 95 -2.40 1.71 8.77
CA VAL A 95 -2.02 2.18 7.43
C VAL A 95 -0.54 1.92 7.17
N VAL A 96 -0.24 1.35 6.01
CA VAL A 96 1.12 1.24 5.46
C VAL A 96 1.36 2.43 4.53
N THR A 97 2.34 3.27 4.88
CA THR A 97 2.80 4.37 4.05
C THR A 97 4.04 3.97 3.27
N THR A 98 4.20 4.53 2.07
CA THR A 98 5.38 4.32 1.22
C THR A 98 6.17 5.62 1.13
N GLU A 99 7.44 5.58 1.52
CA GLU A 99 8.33 6.74 1.61
C GLU A 99 9.61 6.47 0.81
N LYS A 100 10.15 7.51 0.15
CA LYS A 100 11.48 7.41 -0.48
C LYS A 100 12.55 7.48 0.60
N VAL A 101 13.57 6.63 0.52
CA VAL A 101 14.68 6.58 1.48
C VAL A 101 15.48 7.89 1.40
N GLY A 102 15.14 8.83 2.27
CA GLY A 102 15.77 10.15 2.40
C GLY A 102 15.49 10.79 3.76
N THR A 103 14.30 10.53 4.32
CA THR A 103 13.89 11.00 5.64
C THR A 103 14.09 9.89 6.69
N ARG A 104 15.10 10.07 7.55
CA ARG A 104 15.32 9.19 8.70
C ARG A 104 14.31 9.52 9.80
N GLN A 105 13.27 8.71 9.92
CA GLN A 105 12.61 8.44 11.20
C GLN A 105 12.61 6.93 11.42
N ASN A 106 12.82 6.52 12.67
CA ASN A 106 13.00 5.13 13.07
C ASN A 106 11.94 4.78 14.12
N ASP A 107 10.67 4.84 13.72
CA ASP A 107 9.55 4.52 14.61
C ASP A 107 8.63 3.49 13.93
N GLY A 108 8.39 2.37 14.61
CA GLY A 108 7.42 1.32 14.25
C GLY A 108 7.89 0.19 13.32
N PHE A 109 6.95 -0.70 12.96
CA PHE A 109 7.13 -1.77 11.97
C PHE A 109 7.44 -1.14 10.60
N SER A 110 8.72 -1.09 10.23
CA SER A 110 9.16 -0.57 8.95
C SER A 110 10.10 -1.55 8.25
N THR A 111 10.05 -1.56 6.93
CA THR A 111 10.98 -2.31 6.08
C THR A 111 11.40 -1.46 4.89
N SER A 112 12.61 -1.63 4.40
CA SER A 112 13.13 -0.86 3.26
C SER A 112 13.81 -1.78 2.27
N ALA A 113 13.64 -1.47 0.98
CA ALA A 113 14.33 -2.15 -0.10
C ALA A 113 14.57 -1.16 -1.25
N GLY A 114 15.80 -1.16 -1.77
CA GLY A 114 16.27 -0.16 -2.72
C GLY A 114 16.11 1.26 -2.15
N SER A 115 15.44 2.13 -2.92
CA SER A 115 15.16 3.53 -2.56
C SER A 115 13.81 3.74 -1.88
N ILE A 116 13.11 2.67 -1.48
CA ILE A 116 11.76 2.73 -0.90
C ILE A 116 11.77 2.16 0.53
N ARG A 117 11.01 2.81 1.41
CA ARG A 117 10.67 2.36 2.76
C ARG A 117 9.15 2.23 2.87
N PHE A 118 8.71 1.14 3.48
CA PHE A 118 7.33 0.95 3.91
C PHE A 118 7.27 1.10 5.43
N ARG A 119 6.33 1.89 5.92
CA ARG A 119 6.12 2.13 7.35
C ARG A 119 4.68 1.83 7.72
N PHE A 120 4.48 1.02 8.74
CA PHE A 120 3.15 0.76 9.29
C PHE A 120 2.85 1.70 10.46
N VAL A 121 1.67 2.32 10.43
CA VAL A 121 1.12 3.17 11.48
C VAL A 121 -0.18 2.52 11.97
N PRO A 122 -0.23 1.99 13.21
CA PRO A 122 -1.45 1.41 13.74
C PRO A 122 -2.53 2.48 13.94
N PHE A 123 -3.80 2.09 13.82
CA PHE A 123 -4.88 2.96 14.29
C PHE A 123 -4.80 3.10 15.80
N GLU A 124 -5.13 4.30 16.31
CA GLU A 124 -5.27 4.48 17.75
C GLU A 124 -6.37 3.55 18.27
N ALA A 125 -6.08 2.81 19.33
CA ALA A 125 -7.10 2.04 20.00
C ALA A 125 -8.16 3.00 20.56
N PRO A 126 -9.46 2.70 20.42
CA PRO A 126 -10.48 3.49 21.07
C PRO A 126 -10.19 3.50 22.57
N VAL A 127 -10.15 4.70 23.17
CA VAL A 127 -10.07 4.84 24.63
C VAL A 127 -11.24 4.05 25.21
N ARG A 128 -10.95 3.02 26.01
CA ARG A 128 -11.98 2.35 26.81
C ARG A 128 -12.53 3.39 27.77
N ASP A 129 -13.73 3.88 27.49
CA ASP A 129 -14.48 4.68 28.44
C ASP A 129 -14.92 3.71 29.55
N ASP A 130 -14.14 3.61 30.62
CA ASP A 130 -14.46 2.89 31.86
C ASP A 130 -15.56 3.66 32.63
N ARG A 131 -16.63 4.06 31.93
CA ARG A 131 -17.79 4.66 32.55
C ARG A 131 -18.69 3.54 33.05
N THR A 132 -18.30 2.98 34.19
CA THR A 132 -19.20 2.22 35.07
C THR A 132 -20.31 3.16 35.57
N ASP A 133 -21.32 3.39 34.73
CA ASP A 133 -22.62 3.92 35.16
C ASP A 133 -23.42 2.79 35.85
N ALA A 134 -22.84 2.24 36.91
CA ALA A 134 -23.49 1.32 37.84
C ALA A 134 -23.86 2.08 39.13
N GLU A 135 -24.59 3.19 39.00
CA GLU A 135 -25.19 3.90 40.14
C GLU A 135 -26.63 4.33 39.81
N TYR A 136 -27.46 3.43 39.29
CA TYR A 136 -28.92 3.55 39.46
C TYR A 136 -29.52 2.15 39.40
N LEU A 137 -29.78 1.56 40.57
CA LEU A 137 -31.00 0.81 40.93
C LEU A 137 -30.90 0.26 42.37
#